data_AF-A0A7M1S7L1-F1
#
_entry.id   AF-A0A7M1S7L1-F1
#
_cell.length_a   1.000
_cell.length_b   1.000
_cell.length_c   1.000
_cell.angle_alpha   90.00
_cell.angle_beta   90.00
_cell.angle_gamma   90.00
#
_symmetry.space_group_name_H-M   'P 1'
#
loop_
_entity.id
_entity.type
_entity.pdbx_description
1 polymer ?
#
loop_
_entity_poly.entity_id
_entity_poly.type
_entity_poly.pdbx_seq_one_letter_code
_entity_poly.pdbx_strand_id
1 'polypeptide(L)'
;MFRETNTRSIVKGISWRVVATTTTIIIVYIFFGRLDLAIAAGLIETVLKVVLYWGHEKIWHKIHWGKKKIEPFNLWFTGLPLSGKSTIADKVYKELEKLHIPIERIDSKDIRELVPNIGYSREDRNRHMLRIAHLIKTLQNNSISTVASFVSPYRESRKAIREMVKNNIVVYLKADIETCKRRDYKGVYEKALRGELENFSGINDVYEEPQHAEIVIDTDTVSADEAASQIVKYVRKHYVK
;
A
#
# COMPACT_ATOMS: atom_id res chain seq x y z
N MET A 1 -9.11 6.19 -4.52
CA MET A 1 -10.39 5.72 -5.03
C MET A 1 -11.48 6.54 -4.35
N PHE A 2 -12.12 7.46 -5.06
CA PHE A 2 -13.34 8.09 -4.53
C PHE A 2 -14.37 6.98 -4.40
N ARG A 3 -14.55 6.55 -3.17
CA ARG A 3 -15.54 5.55 -2.80
C ARG A 3 -16.85 6.30 -2.71
N GLU A 4 -17.82 5.98 -3.57
CA GLU A 4 -19.19 6.40 -3.28
C GLU A 4 -19.51 5.86 -1.88
N THR A 5 -19.81 6.76 -0.96
CA THR A 5 -20.17 6.35 0.40
C THR A 5 -21.50 5.63 0.33
N ASN A 6 -21.66 4.56 1.12
CA ASN A 6 -22.92 3.81 1.18
C ASN A 6 -24.10 4.77 1.43
N THR A 7 -23.90 5.80 2.26
CA THR A 7 -24.88 6.87 2.52
C THR A 7 -25.27 7.65 1.26
N ARG A 8 -24.31 8.03 0.40
CA ARG A 8 -24.60 8.76 -0.83
C ARG A 8 -25.39 7.90 -1.81
N SER A 9 -25.03 6.63 -1.98
CA SER A 9 -25.75 5.71 -2.86
C SER A 9 -27.15 5.39 -2.33
N ILE A 10 -27.31 5.24 -1.01
CA ILE A 10 -28.62 5.08 -0.36
C ILE A 10 -29.48 6.33 -0.55
N VAL A 11 -28.95 7.53 -0.33
CA VAL A 11 -29.70 8.80 -0.48
C VAL A 11 -30.08 9.06 -1.94
N LYS A 12 -29.19 8.78 -2.90
CA LYS A 12 -29.53 8.80 -4.34
C LYS A 12 -30.64 7.80 -4.67
N GLY A 13 -30.58 6.61 -4.08
CA GLY A 13 -31.63 5.59 -4.21
C GLY A 13 -32.98 6.07 -3.65
N ILE A 14 -33.01 6.56 -2.42
CA ILE A 14 -34.23 7.02 -1.74
C ILE A 14 -34.86 8.22 -2.46
N SER A 15 -34.06 9.22 -2.83
CA SER A 15 -34.55 10.43 -3.52
C SER A 15 -35.23 10.09 -4.86
N TRP A 16 -34.60 9.25 -5.67
CA TRP A 16 -35.21 8.76 -6.92
C TRP A 16 -36.51 7.98 -6.68
N ARG A 17 -36.57 7.22 -5.58
CA ARG A 17 -37.76 6.43 -5.22
C ARG A 17 -38.95 7.28 -4.82
N VAL A 18 -38.74 8.35 -4.05
CA VAL A 18 -39.81 9.29 -3.71
C VAL A 18 -40.42 9.88 -4.98
N VAL A 19 -39.58 10.34 -5.91
CA VAL A 19 -40.05 10.90 -7.20
C VAL A 19 -40.83 9.87 -8.02
N ALA A 20 -40.32 8.64 -8.12
CA ALA A 20 -40.98 7.58 -8.87
C ALA A 20 -42.35 7.20 -8.28
N THR A 21 -42.45 7.04 -6.96
CA THR A 21 -43.71 6.68 -6.29
C THR A 21 -44.75 7.79 -6.37
N THR A 22 -44.34 9.05 -6.18
CA THR A 22 -45.25 10.19 -6.34
C THR A 22 -45.81 10.26 -7.76
N THR A 23 -44.98 9.96 -8.77
CA THR A 23 -45.41 9.93 -10.17
C THR A 23 -46.44 8.83 -10.41
N THR A 24 -46.25 7.61 -9.88
CA THR A 24 -47.23 6.53 -10.01
C THR A 24 -48.56 6.87 -9.33
N ILE A 25 -48.52 7.45 -8.12
CA ILE A 25 -49.74 7.85 -7.41
C ILE A 25 -50.54 8.86 -8.25
N ILE A 26 -49.88 9.86 -8.84
CA ILE A 26 -50.52 10.87 -9.70
C ILE A 26 -51.13 10.21 -10.94
N ILE A 27 -50.40 9.31 -11.61
CA ILE A 27 -50.89 8.61 -12.81
C ILE A 27 -52.13 7.77 -12.47
N VAL A 28 -52.06 6.93 -11.44
CA VAL A 28 -53.18 6.06 -11.04
C VAL A 28 -54.39 6.90 -10.63
N TYR A 29 -54.18 8.02 -9.93
CA TYR A 29 -55.27 8.93 -9.58
C TYR A 29 -55.94 9.56 -10.81
N ILE A 30 -55.16 10.05 -11.79
CA ILE A 30 -55.71 10.66 -13.02
C ILE A 30 -56.57 9.66 -13.82
N PHE A 31 -56.15 8.39 -13.89
CA PHE A 31 -56.88 7.38 -14.68
C PHE A 31 -58.09 6.78 -13.97
N PHE A 32 -58.02 6.55 -12.67
CA PHE A 32 -59.05 5.82 -11.93
C PHE A 32 -59.91 6.70 -11.01
N GLY A 33 -59.53 7.97 -10.81
CA GLY A 33 -60.23 8.92 -9.93
C GLY A 33 -60.24 8.54 -8.45
N ARG A 34 -59.47 7.51 -8.07
CA ARG A 34 -59.54 6.84 -6.77
C ARG A 34 -58.20 6.92 -6.04
N LEU A 35 -58.15 7.77 -5.02
CA LEU A 35 -56.94 8.04 -4.24
C LEU A 35 -56.49 6.83 -3.42
N ASP A 36 -57.43 6.02 -2.94
CA ASP A 36 -57.18 4.80 -2.18
C ASP A 36 -56.40 3.76 -3.02
N LEU A 37 -56.82 3.53 -4.26
CA LEU A 37 -56.13 2.64 -5.18
C LEU A 37 -54.74 3.17 -5.57
N ALA A 38 -54.61 4.48 -5.77
CA ALA A 38 -53.35 5.12 -6.11
C ALA A 38 -52.30 4.99 -4.98
N ILE A 39 -52.70 5.26 -3.74
CA ILE A 39 -51.81 5.13 -2.57
C ILE A 39 -51.39 3.67 -2.37
N ALA A 40 -52.33 2.72 -2.45
CA ALA A 40 -52.04 1.30 -2.31
C ALA A 40 -51.04 0.81 -3.38
N ALA A 41 -51.24 1.19 -4.64
CA ALA A 41 -50.34 0.84 -5.74
C ALA A 41 -48.93 1.43 -5.53
N GLY A 42 -48.82 2.71 -5.15
CA GLY A 42 -47.55 3.37 -4.89
C GLY A 42 -46.76 2.74 -3.72
N LEU A 43 -47.45 2.35 -2.64
CA LEU A 43 -46.81 1.67 -1.49
C LEU A 43 -46.28 0.29 -1.87
N ILE A 44 -47.08 -0.53 -2.54
CA ILE A 44 -46.69 -1.88 -3.01
C ILE A 44 -45.49 -1.78 -3.96
N GLU A 45 -45.55 -0.86 -4.93
CA GLU A 45 -44.47 -0.63 -5.88
C GLU A 45 -43.17 -0.22 -5.20
N THR A 46 -43.25 0.66 -4.18
CA THR A 46 -42.09 1.12 -3.43
C THR A 46 -41.39 -0.04 -2.73
N VAL A 47 -42.16 -0.83 -1.97
CA VAL A 47 -41.64 -1.98 -1.21
C VAL A 47 -41.04 -3.02 -2.16
N LEU A 48 -41.77 -3.39 -3.21
CA LEU A 48 -41.32 -4.38 -4.18
C LEU A 48 -40.01 -3.96 -4.84
N LYS A 49 -39.93 -2.72 -5.33
CA LYS A 49 -38.70 -2.24 -5.96
C LYS A 49 -37.54 -2.18 -4.96
N VAL A 50 -37.77 -1.92 -3.66
CA VAL A 50 -36.68 -1.90 -2.65
C VAL A 50 -36.11 -3.30 -2.49
N VAL A 51 -36.98 -4.31 -2.38
CA VAL A 51 -36.58 -5.72 -2.33
C VAL A 51 -35.84 -6.12 -3.61
N LEU A 52 -36.35 -5.75 -4.78
CA LEU A 52 -35.69 -6.03 -6.06
C LEU A 52 -34.33 -5.34 -6.19
N TYR A 53 -34.19 -4.09 -5.74
CA TYR A 53 -32.90 -3.38 -5.76
C TYR A 53 -31.90 -4.00 -4.80
N TRP A 54 -32.32 -4.36 -3.58
CA TRP A 54 -31.49 -5.09 -2.64
C TRP A 54 -31.01 -6.44 -3.21
N GLY A 55 -31.91 -7.18 -3.86
CA GLY A 55 -31.57 -8.42 -4.55
C GLY A 55 -30.60 -8.22 -5.71
N HIS A 56 -30.85 -7.21 -6.55
CA HIS A 56 -29.97 -6.80 -7.64
C HIS A 56 -28.57 -6.46 -7.13
N GLU A 57 -28.44 -5.61 -6.11
CA GLU A 57 -27.15 -5.27 -5.48
C GLU A 57 -26.43 -6.52 -4.97
N LYS A 58 -27.13 -7.44 -4.28
CA LYS A 58 -26.55 -8.71 -3.81
C LYS A 58 -26.03 -9.58 -4.96
N ILE A 59 -26.73 -9.62 -6.10
CA ILE A 59 -26.31 -10.35 -7.29
C ILE A 59 -25.11 -9.65 -7.95
N TRP A 60 -25.18 -8.34 -8.14
CA TRP A 60 -24.10 -7.54 -8.75
C TRP A 60 -22.82 -7.55 -7.91
N HIS A 61 -22.92 -7.61 -6.58
CA HIS A 61 -21.76 -7.76 -5.71
C HIS A 61 -20.98 -9.06 -5.97
N LYS A 62 -21.67 -10.16 -6.32
CA LYS A 62 -21.07 -11.44 -6.69
C LYS A 62 -20.49 -11.45 -8.10
N ILE A 63 -20.90 -10.50 -8.94
CA ILE A 63 -20.40 -10.38 -10.31
C ILE A 63 -19.09 -9.58 -10.28
N HIS A 64 -18.04 -10.21 -10.79
CA HIS A 64 -16.69 -9.63 -10.85
C HIS A 64 -16.40 -8.95 -12.19
N TRP A 65 -17.34 -9.02 -13.15
CA TRP A 65 -17.21 -8.42 -14.46
C TRP A 65 -17.01 -6.90 -14.36
N GLY A 66 -16.01 -6.37 -15.05
CA GLY A 66 -15.63 -4.94 -15.02
C GLY A 66 -14.74 -4.51 -13.86
N LYS A 67 -14.48 -5.34 -12.85
CA LYS A 67 -13.54 -5.03 -11.76
C LYS A 67 -12.11 -5.33 -12.20
N LYS A 68 -11.31 -4.30 -12.54
CA LYS A 68 -9.87 -4.44 -12.72
C LYS A 68 -9.17 -4.47 -11.36
N LYS A 69 -8.49 -5.57 -11.05
CA LYS A 69 -7.63 -5.66 -9.87
C LYS A 69 -6.43 -4.72 -10.08
N ILE A 70 -6.16 -3.86 -9.11
CA ILE A 70 -4.90 -3.11 -9.09
C ILE A 70 -3.82 -4.15 -8.79
N GLU A 71 -2.92 -4.37 -9.74
CA GLU A 71 -1.77 -5.24 -9.52
C GLU A 71 -0.85 -4.58 -8.51
N PRO A 72 -0.65 -5.17 -7.32
CA PRO A 72 0.15 -4.55 -6.28
C PRO A 72 1.63 -4.65 -6.63
N PHE A 73 2.42 -3.75 -6.05
CA PHE A 73 3.88 -3.73 -6.16
C PHE A 73 4.53 -3.60 -4.79
N ASN A 74 5.81 -3.93 -4.71
CA ASN A 74 6.62 -3.72 -3.52
C ASN A 74 7.82 -2.84 -3.85
N LEU A 75 7.90 -1.66 -3.24
CA LEU A 75 9.10 -0.85 -3.22
C LEU A 75 9.99 -1.29 -2.07
N TRP A 76 11.09 -1.98 -2.38
CA TRP A 76 12.04 -2.48 -1.40
C TRP A 76 13.29 -1.60 -1.33
N PHE A 77 13.37 -0.74 -0.32
CA PHE A 77 14.52 0.11 -0.05
C PHE A 77 15.61 -0.68 0.68
N THR A 78 16.82 -0.66 0.11
CA THR A 78 18.04 -1.24 0.68
C THR A 78 19.19 -0.23 0.66
N GLY A 79 20.14 -0.37 1.59
CA GLY A 79 21.28 0.54 1.75
C GLY A 79 21.89 0.45 3.14
N LEU A 80 23.08 1.00 3.32
CA LEU A 80 23.77 1.07 4.61
C LEU A 80 22.92 1.76 5.70
N PRO A 81 23.09 1.44 7.00
CA PRO A 81 22.51 2.24 8.07
C PRO A 81 22.72 3.74 7.85
N LEU A 82 21.72 4.57 8.14
CA LEU A 82 21.78 6.03 7.92
C LEU A 82 22.00 6.51 6.45
N SER A 83 21.84 5.64 5.45
CA SER A 83 21.81 6.03 4.03
C SER A 83 20.55 6.80 3.59
N GLY A 84 19.68 7.21 4.51
CA GLY A 84 18.45 7.97 4.18
C GLY A 84 17.21 7.14 3.81
N LYS A 85 17.24 5.80 3.95
CA LYS A 85 16.13 4.89 3.62
C LYS A 85 14.78 5.32 4.16
N SER A 86 14.63 5.40 5.48
CA SER A 86 13.33 5.72 6.10
C SER A 86 12.85 7.10 5.67
N THR A 87 13.74 8.10 5.63
CA THR A 87 13.39 9.47 5.20
C THR A 87 12.85 9.52 3.77
N ILE A 88 13.52 8.88 2.82
CA ILE A 88 13.09 8.88 1.42
C ILE A 88 11.84 8.00 1.24
N ALA A 89 11.80 6.82 1.88
CA ALA A 89 10.66 5.92 1.83
C ALA A 89 9.38 6.57 2.41
N ASP A 90 9.49 7.35 3.49
CA ASP A 90 8.35 8.07 4.08
C ASP A 90 7.83 9.17 3.14
N LYS A 91 8.72 9.90 2.45
CA LYS A 91 8.33 10.88 1.42
C LYS A 91 7.65 10.20 0.23
N VAL A 92 8.24 9.12 -0.28
CA VAL A 92 7.64 8.33 -1.38
C VAL A 92 6.27 7.79 -0.99
N TYR A 93 6.13 7.23 0.21
CA TYR A 93 4.86 6.73 0.72
C TYR A 93 3.79 7.84 0.76
N LYS A 94 4.11 9.00 1.33
CA LYS A 94 3.19 10.15 1.39
C LYS A 94 2.73 10.60 0.00
N GLU A 95 3.62 10.63 -0.99
CA GLU A 95 3.25 11.00 -2.36
C GLU A 95 2.39 9.93 -3.06
N LEU A 96 2.67 8.65 -2.82
CA LEU A 96 1.89 7.55 -3.40
C LEU A 96 0.52 7.38 -2.72
N GLU A 97 0.41 7.66 -1.43
CA GLU A 97 -0.85 7.63 -0.68
C GLU A 97 -1.87 8.63 -1.26
N LYS A 98 -1.42 9.78 -1.78
CA LYS A 98 -2.26 10.76 -2.50
C LYS A 98 -2.91 10.17 -3.76
N LEU A 99 -2.41 9.06 -4.31
CA LEU A 99 -3.04 8.36 -5.45
C LEU A 99 -4.27 7.55 -5.01
N HIS A 100 -4.48 7.42 -3.70
CA HIS A 100 -5.59 6.70 -3.08
C HIS A 100 -5.70 5.24 -3.61
N ILE A 101 -4.54 4.60 -3.80
CA ILE A 101 -4.40 3.16 -4.02
C ILE A 101 -4.13 2.48 -2.66
N PRO A 102 -4.52 1.21 -2.45
CA PRO A 102 -4.14 0.49 -1.25
C PRO A 102 -2.61 0.33 -1.19
N ILE A 103 -1.97 0.97 -0.21
CA ILE A 103 -0.52 0.94 -0.03
C ILE A 103 -0.18 1.03 1.46
N GLU A 104 0.86 0.31 1.89
CA GLU A 104 1.28 0.27 3.30
C GLU A 104 2.77 0.58 3.45
N ARG A 105 3.13 1.24 4.55
CA ARG A 105 4.50 1.58 4.92
C ARG A 105 5.05 0.54 5.90
N ILE A 106 6.17 -0.08 5.56
CA ILE A 106 6.80 -1.13 6.38
C ILE A 106 8.26 -0.75 6.65
N ASP A 107 8.57 -0.22 7.84
CA ASP A 107 9.95 0.08 8.24
C ASP A 107 10.46 -0.91 9.28
N SER A 108 11.77 -1.19 9.20
CA SER A 108 12.48 -1.94 10.22
C SER A 108 12.25 -1.42 11.65
N LYS A 109 12.13 -0.09 11.86
CA LYS A 109 11.92 0.49 13.19
C LYS A 109 10.57 0.11 13.80
N ASP A 110 9.54 -0.06 12.96
CA ASP A 110 8.16 -0.29 13.40
C ASP A 110 7.89 -1.80 13.57
N ILE A 111 8.41 -2.62 12.66
CA ILE A 111 8.11 -4.05 12.63
C ILE A 111 9.04 -4.87 13.54
N ARG A 112 10.25 -4.39 13.80
CA ARG A 112 11.25 -5.19 14.52
C ARG A 112 10.77 -5.57 15.91
N GLU A 113 10.17 -4.65 16.66
CA GLU A 113 9.63 -4.94 18.00
C GLU A 113 8.42 -5.89 17.98
N LEU A 114 7.69 -5.95 16.86
CA LEU A 114 6.50 -6.80 16.70
C LEU A 114 6.84 -8.24 16.33
N VAL A 115 8.04 -8.51 15.82
CA VAL A 115 8.46 -9.84 15.36
C VAL A 115 9.33 -10.47 16.45
N PRO A 116 8.88 -11.55 17.13
CA PRO A 116 9.68 -12.17 18.19
C PRO A 116 10.89 -12.94 17.64
N ASN A 117 11.88 -13.18 18.50
CA ASN A 117 13.06 -14.01 18.21
C ASN A 117 13.87 -13.52 17.00
N ILE A 118 14.30 -12.27 17.08
CA ILE A 118 15.06 -11.57 16.04
C ILE A 118 16.44 -11.17 16.58
N GLY A 119 17.44 -12.02 16.37
CA GLY A 119 18.82 -11.65 16.63
C GLY A 119 19.41 -10.74 15.56
N TYR A 120 20.72 -10.53 15.64
CA TYR A 120 21.50 -9.75 14.68
C TYR A 120 22.47 -10.60 13.86
N SER A 121 22.48 -11.92 14.08
CA SER A 121 23.24 -12.89 13.26
C SER A 121 22.77 -12.87 11.80
N ARG A 122 23.59 -13.41 10.90
CA ARG A 122 23.25 -13.53 9.49
C ARG A 122 21.96 -14.35 9.30
N GLU A 123 21.85 -15.47 10.00
CA GLU A 123 20.70 -16.37 9.97
C GLU A 123 19.43 -15.68 10.49
N ASP A 124 19.53 -14.92 11.59
CA ASP A 124 18.39 -14.19 12.15
C ASP A 124 17.91 -13.09 11.22
N ARG A 125 18.84 -12.36 10.61
CA ARG A 125 18.53 -11.33 9.59
C ARG A 125 17.86 -11.93 8.38
N ASN A 126 18.39 -13.04 7.84
CA ASN A 126 17.80 -13.76 6.72
C ASN A 126 16.38 -14.24 7.06
N ARG A 127 16.19 -14.85 8.25
CA ARG A 127 14.88 -15.30 8.74
C ARG A 127 13.90 -14.13 8.90
N HIS A 128 14.36 -13.00 9.44
CA HIS A 128 13.55 -11.80 9.56
C HIS A 128 13.12 -11.31 8.17
N MET A 129 14.04 -11.19 7.20
CA MET A 129 13.70 -10.80 5.83
C MET A 129 12.69 -11.73 5.16
N LEU A 130 12.79 -13.04 5.37
CA LEU A 130 11.80 -14.01 4.88
C LEU A 130 10.41 -13.80 5.50
N ARG A 131 10.32 -13.51 6.81
CA ARG A 131 9.04 -13.18 7.47
C ARG A 131 8.43 -11.91 6.90
N ILE A 132 9.24 -10.89 6.64
CA ILE A 132 8.78 -9.66 5.97
C ILE A 132 8.30 -9.96 4.54
N ALA A 133 9.00 -10.82 3.80
CA ALA A 133 8.56 -11.25 2.47
C ALA A 133 7.18 -11.94 2.51
N HIS A 134 6.93 -12.81 3.51
CA HIS A 134 5.63 -13.42 3.72
C HIS A 134 4.53 -12.41 4.05
N LEU A 135 4.82 -11.41 4.89
CA LEU A 135 3.91 -10.31 5.18
C LEU A 135 3.55 -9.54 3.91
N ILE A 136 4.56 -9.13 3.12
CA ILE A 136 4.36 -8.42 1.85
C ILE A 136 3.53 -9.27 0.88
N LYS A 137 3.86 -10.55 0.72
CA LYS A 137 3.08 -11.47 -0.13
C LYS A 137 1.61 -11.54 0.31
N THR A 138 1.35 -11.55 1.62
CA THR A 138 -0.01 -11.57 2.18
C THR A 138 -0.76 -10.27 1.87
N LEU A 139 -0.11 -9.12 2.01
CA LEU A 139 -0.66 -7.81 1.63
C LEU A 139 -0.96 -7.74 0.13
N GLN A 140 -0.03 -8.22 -0.71
CA GLN A 140 -0.22 -8.28 -2.16
C GLN A 140 -1.37 -9.20 -2.58
N ASN A 141 -1.60 -10.32 -1.88
CA ASN A 141 -2.77 -11.16 -2.15
C ASN A 141 -4.10 -10.37 -1.99
N ASN A 142 -4.10 -9.38 -1.10
CA ASN A 142 -5.19 -8.44 -0.84
C ASN A 142 -5.12 -7.15 -1.69
N SER A 143 -4.28 -7.11 -2.73
CA SER A 143 -4.08 -5.94 -3.62
C SER A 143 -3.48 -4.71 -2.92
N ILE A 144 -2.78 -4.91 -1.81
CA ILE A 144 -2.08 -3.85 -1.09
C ILE A 144 -0.64 -3.80 -1.56
N SER A 145 -0.23 -2.64 -2.08
CA SER A 145 1.16 -2.36 -2.42
C SER A 145 1.96 -1.99 -1.17
N THR A 146 3.29 -2.07 -1.21
CA THR A 146 4.12 -1.82 -0.03
C THR A 146 5.29 -0.90 -0.32
N VAL A 147 5.63 -0.05 0.66
CA VAL A 147 6.87 0.72 0.73
C VAL A 147 7.68 0.21 1.91
N ALA A 148 8.60 -0.70 1.65
CA ALA A 148 9.39 -1.42 2.63
C ALA A 148 10.82 -0.87 2.72
N SER A 149 11.34 -0.65 3.92
CA SER A 149 12.71 -0.14 4.12
C SER A 149 13.49 -0.91 5.17
N PHE A 150 14.55 -1.57 4.71
CA PHE A 150 15.39 -2.45 5.52
C PHE A 150 16.85 -2.32 5.10
N VAL A 151 17.80 -2.51 6.03
CA VAL A 151 19.21 -2.60 5.63
C VAL A 151 19.38 -3.74 4.63
N SER A 152 18.78 -4.91 4.89
CA SER A 152 18.79 -6.09 4.00
C SER A 152 20.16 -6.36 3.39
N PRO A 153 21.21 -6.56 4.21
CA PRO A 153 22.61 -6.50 3.76
C PRO A 153 23.01 -7.64 2.81
N TYR A 154 22.37 -8.80 2.93
CA TYR A 154 22.73 -10.00 2.16
C TYR A 154 21.91 -10.12 0.88
N ARG A 155 22.58 -10.39 -0.24
CA ARG A 155 21.99 -10.65 -1.55
C ARG A 155 21.01 -11.80 -1.53
N GLU A 156 21.34 -12.85 -0.79
CA GLU A 156 20.50 -14.03 -0.62
C GLU A 156 19.08 -13.66 -0.16
N SER A 157 18.98 -12.84 0.90
CA SER A 157 17.69 -12.38 1.41
C SER A 157 16.90 -11.56 0.38
N ARG A 158 17.57 -10.66 -0.35
CA ARG A 158 16.94 -9.82 -1.38
C ARG A 158 16.50 -10.65 -2.58
N LYS A 159 17.26 -11.68 -2.96
CA LYS A 159 16.89 -12.64 -4.01
C LYS A 159 15.64 -13.43 -3.60
N ALA A 160 15.62 -13.97 -2.39
CA ALA A 160 14.46 -14.69 -1.87
C ALA A 160 13.20 -13.80 -1.84
N ILE A 161 13.31 -12.55 -1.38
CA ILE A 161 12.19 -11.58 -1.43
C ILE A 161 11.70 -11.40 -2.86
N ARG A 162 12.60 -11.17 -3.82
CA ARG A 162 12.26 -10.96 -5.24
C ARG A 162 11.53 -12.16 -5.84
N GLU A 163 11.88 -13.39 -5.44
CA GLU A 163 11.22 -14.62 -5.89
C GLU A 163 9.85 -14.83 -5.22
N MET A 164 9.67 -14.33 -3.98
CA MET A 164 8.45 -14.53 -3.21
C MET A 164 7.33 -13.52 -3.50
N VAL A 165 7.68 -12.27 -3.82
CA VAL A 165 6.73 -11.16 -3.98
C VAL A 165 6.59 -10.75 -5.45
N LYS A 166 5.42 -10.22 -5.80
CA LYS A 166 5.12 -9.75 -7.16
C LYS A 166 5.61 -8.31 -7.35
N ASN A 167 6.02 -7.97 -8.57
CA ASN A 167 6.40 -6.59 -8.93
C ASN A 167 7.36 -5.95 -7.90
N ASN A 168 8.42 -6.69 -7.54
CA ASN A 168 9.41 -6.25 -6.58
C ASN A 168 10.37 -5.23 -7.22
N ILE A 169 10.37 -4.02 -6.70
CA ILE A 169 11.17 -2.89 -7.19
C ILE A 169 12.22 -2.60 -6.11
N VAL A 170 13.45 -3.03 -6.34
CA VAL A 170 14.57 -2.78 -5.45
C VAL A 170 15.07 -1.36 -5.68
N VAL A 171 14.94 -0.54 -4.63
CA VAL A 171 15.45 0.82 -4.57
C VAL A 171 16.74 0.81 -3.74
N TYR A 172 17.87 0.88 -4.42
CA TYR A 172 19.17 0.97 -3.77
C TYR A 172 19.49 2.42 -3.45
N LEU A 173 19.59 2.74 -2.16
CA LEU A 173 20.13 4.01 -1.69
C LEU A 173 21.62 3.85 -1.42
N LYS A 174 22.41 4.24 -2.42
CA LYS A 174 23.86 4.27 -2.35
C LYS A 174 24.30 5.48 -1.52
N ALA A 175 25.21 5.25 -0.60
CA ALA A 175 25.85 6.28 0.22
C ALA A 175 27.19 5.74 0.66
N ASP A 176 28.22 6.57 0.61
CA ASP A 176 29.52 6.21 1.16
C ASP A 176 29.43 6.05 2.68
N ILE A 177 30.20 5.10 3.21
CA ILE A 177 30.20 4.82 4.66
C ILE A 177 30.60 6.06 5.46
N GLU A 178 31.53 6.87 4.94
CA GLU A 178 31.97 8.12 5.58
C GLU A 178 30.83 9.15 5.64
N THR A 179 29.99 9.22 4.60
CA THR A 179 28.79 10.06 4.64
C THR A 179 27.80 9.54 5.68
N CYS A 180 27.58 8.23 5.76
CA CYS A 180 26.71 7.62 6.78
C CYS A 180 27.20 7.88 8.21
N LYS A 181 28.53 7.78 8.45
CA LYS A 181 29.16 8.13 9.74
C LYS A 181 28.97 9.61 10.08
N ARG A 182 29.18 10.52 9.12
CA ARG A 182 28.96 11.96 9.32
C ARG A 182 27.50 12.29 9.66
N ARG A 183 26.55 11.47 9.19
CA ARG A 183 25.12 11.59 9.49
C ARG A 183 24.72 10.95 10.82
N ASP A 184 25.64 10.39 11.60
CA ASP A 184 25.33 9.55 12.76
C ASP A 184 24.80 10.29 13.99
N TYR A 185 23.60 10.83 13.87
CA TYR A 185 22.87 11.47 14.97
C TYR A 185 22.44 10.47 16.08
N LYS A 186 22.59 9.16 15.87
CA LYS A 186 22.25 8.11 16.83
C LYS A 186 23.47 7.54 17.57
N GLY A 187 24.68 7.91 17.16
CA GLY A 187 25.94 7.33 17.64
C GLY A 187 26.06 5.83 17.38
N VAL A 188 25.35 5.26 16.40
CA VAL A 188 25.37 3.82 16.13
C VAL A 188 26.64 3.36 15.43
N TYR A 189 27.25 4.21 14.58
CA TYR A 189 28.53 3.92 13.95
C TYR A 189 29.67 3.99 14.97
N GLU A 190 29.65 4.97 15.88
CA GLU A 190 30.64 5.06 16.96
C GLU A 190 30.57 3.84 17.88
N LYS A 191 29.36 3.44 18.31
CA LYS A 191 29.16 2.23 19.12
C LYS A 191 29.65 0.97 18.41
N ALA A 192 29.39 0.85 17.12
CA ALA A 192 29.89 -0.27 16.31
C ALA A 192 31.43 -0.29 16.22
N LEU A 193 32.06 0.88 16.06
CA LEU A 193 33.53 1.01 16.04
C LEU A 193 34.16 0.67 17.39
N ARG A 194 33.48 0.95 18.51
CA ARG A 194 33.91 0.55 19.86
C ARG A 194 33.60 -0.92 20.19
N GLY A 195 33.01 -1.68 19.27
CA GLY A 195 32.66 -3.09 19.48
C GLY A 195 31.40 -3.31 20.31
N GLU A 196 30.65 -2.26 20.65
CA GLU A 196 29.41 -2.37 21.43
C GLU A 196 28.23 -2.91 20.61
N LEU A 197 28.31 -2.81 19.27
CA LEU A 197 27.31 -3.35 18.35
C LEU A 197 27.95 -4.39 17.42
N GLU A 198 27.61 -5.65 17.65
CA GLU A 198 28.00 -6.75 16.78
C GLU A 198 27.18 -6.80 15.49
N ASN A 199 27.79 -7.32 14.43
CA ASN A 199 27.19 -7.53 13.11
C ASN A 199 26.61 -6.24 12.47
N PHE A 200 27.21 -5.08 12.71
CA PHE A 200 26.83 -3.80 12.12
C PHE A 200 27.35 -3.68 10.67
N SER A 201 26.42 -3.58 9.71
CA SER A 201 26.72 -3.59 8.29
C SER A 201 27.58 -2.40 7.85
N GLY A 202 28.69 -2.70 7.18
CA GLY A 202 29.71 -1.74 6.76
C GLY A 202 30.86 -1.54 7.75
N ILE A 203 30.74 -2.02 9.00
CA ILE A 203 31.81 -1.93 10.00
C ILE A 203 32.37 -3.32 10.32
N ASN A 204 31.57 -4.18 10.97
CA ASN A 204 31.98 -5.51 11.40
C ASN A 204 31.06 -6.62 10.83
N ASP A 205 30.20 -6.27 9.86
CA ASP A 205 29.43 -7.17 8.99
C ASP A 205 29.41 -6.60 7.57
N VAL A 206 29.23 -7.47 6.57
CA VAL A 206 29.22 -7.09 5.16
C VAL A 206 27.91 -6.38 4.78
N TYR A 207 28.00 -5.42 3.86
CA TYR A 207 26.86 -4.98 3.07
C TYR A 207 27.14 -5.33 1.61
N GLU A 208 26.43 -6.33 1.09
CA GLU A 208 26.58 -6.72 -0.30
C GLU A 208 25.70 -5.80 -1.15
N GLU A 209 26.28 -4.99 -2.02
CA GLU A 209 25.49 -4.10 -2.88
C GLU A 209 24.58 -4.90 -3.84
N PRO A 210 23.37 -4.39 -4.15
CA PRO A 210 22.47 -5.05 -5.10
C PRO A 210 23.00 -4.92 -6.54
N GLN A 211 23.23 -6.05 -7.21
CA GLN A 211 23.69 -6.08 -8.61
C GLN A 211 22.60 -5.70 -9.63
N HIS A 212 21.33 -5.89 -9.27
CA HIS A 212 20.17 -5.66 -10.15
C HIS A 212 19.08 -4.89 -9.41
N ALA A 213 19.36 -3.63 -9.09
CA ALA A 213 18.36 -2.70 -8.56
C ALA A 213 17.61 -2.02 -9.71
N GLU A 214 16.28 -1.93 -9.63
CA GLU A 214 15.46 -1.20 -10.59
C GLU A 214 15.70 0.31 -10.49
N ILE A 215 16.01 0.80 -9.29
CA ILE A 215 16.31 2.20 -9.04
C ILE A 215 17.57 2.28 -8.16
N VAL A 216 18.54 3.08 -8.57
CA VAL A 216 19.72 3.42 -7.77
C VAL A 216 19.71 4.92 -7.55
N ILE A 217 19.76 5.35 -6.29
CA ILE A 217 19.87 6.75 -5.90
C ILE A 217 21.17 6.91 -5.12
N ASP A 218 22.03 7.79 -5.59
CA ASP A 218 23.17 8.27 -4.82
C ASP A 218 22.72 9.37 -3.87
N THR A 219 22.62 9.04 -2.58
CA THR A 219 22.15 9.98 -1.56
C THR A 219 23.23 10.94 -1.08
N ASP A 220 24.46 10.81 -1.57
CA ASP A 220 25.53 11.78 -1.26
C ASP A 220 25.38 13.04 -2.13
N THR A 221 24.77 12.90 -3.30
CA THR A 221 24.59 13.98 -4.29
C THR A 221 23.13 14.37 -4.49
N VAL A 222 22.18 13.46 -4.27
CA VAL A 222 20.75 13.69 -4.50
C VAL A 222 20.03 13.99 -3.19
N SER A 223 19.25 15.08 -3.16
CA SER A 223 18.44 15.42 -2.00
C SER A 223 17.29 14.42 -1.78
N ALA A 224 16.76 14.35 -0.55
CA ALA A 224 15.67 13.43 -0.24
C ALA A 224 14.37 13.72 -1.05
N ASP A 225 14.11 14.98 -1.40
CA ASP A 225 12.94 15.37 -2.21
C ASP A 225 13.10 14.98 -3.68
N GLU A 226 14.29 15.20 -4.24
CA GLU A 226 14.59 14.78 -5.62
C GLU A 226 14.56 13.26 -5.74
N ALA A 227 15.16 12.54 -4.78
CA ALA A 227 15.12 11.08 -4.73
C ALA A 227 13.68 10.56 -4.70
N ALA A 228 12.84 11.12 -3.82
CA ALA A 228 11.43 10.74 -3.72
C ALA A 228 10.68 11.01 -5.02
N SER A 229 10.89 12.18 -5.64
CA SER A 229 10.29 12.55 -6.93
C SER A 229 10.67 11.58 -8.05
N GLN A 230 11.94 11.19 -8.15
CA GLN A 230 12.42 10.20 -9.14
C GLN A 230 11.74 8.83 -8.96
N ILE A 231 11.68 8.34 -7.71
CA ILE A 231 11.05 7.05 -7.39
C ILE A 231 9.55 7.08 -7.69
N VAL A 232 8.85 8.12 -7.26
CA VAL A 232 7.40 8.27 -7.51
C VAL A 232 7.10 8.36 -9.01
N LYS A 233 7.93 9.09 -9.77
CA LYS A 233 7.81 9.16 -11.23
C LYS A 233 7.98 7.79 -11.89
N TYR A 234 8.97 7.00 -11.44
CA TYR A 234 9.16 5.64 -11.93
C TYR A 234 7.93 4.75 -11.65
N VAL A 235 7.41 4.78 -10.42
CA VAL A 235 6.24 3.99 -10.02
C VAL A 235 5.01 4.37 -10.81
N ARG A 236 4.73 5.67 -10.95
CA ARG A 236 3.60 6.16 -11.74
C ARG A 236 3.68 5.67 -13.18
N LYS A 237 4.85 5.79 -13.82
CA LYS A 237 5.03 5.37 -15.22
C LYS A 237 4.75 3.88 -15.46
N HIS A 238 5.11 3.01 -14.52
CA HIS A 238 5.10 1.55 -14.75
C HIS A 238 3.95 0.80 -14.08
N TYR A 239 3.44 1.29 -12.94
CA TYR A 239 2.51 0.54 -12.09
C TYR A 239 1.21 1.27 -11.79
N VAL A 240 1.15 2.59 -11.97
CA VAL A 240 -0.08 3.38 -11.76
C VAL A 240 -0.55 3.96 -13.09
N LYS A 241 -1.47 3.26 -13.75
CA LYS A 241 -2.13 3.72 -14.98
C LYS A 241 -3.37 4.53 -14.68
#